data_AF-A0A2H1C5U8-F1
#
_entry.id   AF-A0A2H1C5U8-F1
#
_cell.length_a   1.000
_cell.length_b   1.000
_cell.length_c   1.000
_cell.angle_alpha   90.00
_cell.angle_beta   90.00
_cell.angle_gamma   90.00
#
_symmetry.space_group_name_H-M   'P 1'
#
loop_
_entity.id
_entity.type
_entity.pdbx_description
1 polymer ?
#
loop_
_entity_poly.entity_id
_entity_poly.type
_entity_poly.pdbx_seq_one_letter_code
_entity_poly.pdbx_strand_id
1 'polypeptide(L)'
;MNWLLAFAAIVVVQAIPSSKTRFDIYSDQLIHYVNEESGASWKAARSTRFNSIEHMKQHLGALAETPEQRKSRRPTVKHHISNSDLPESFDARKQWPNCPSISEIRDQSSCGSCWVRAEVERVCQ
;
A
#
# COMPACT_ATOMS: atom_id res chain seq x y z
N MET A 1 39.15 -26.02 24.47
CA MET A 1 39.36 -25.73 23.04
C MET A 1 38.05 -25.69 22.26
N ASN A 2 37.21 -26.74 22.27
CA ASN A 2 35.93 -26.78 21.52
C ASN A 2 34.93 -25.65 21.86
N TRP A 3 34.82 -25.26 23.13
CA TRP A 3 33.88 -24.22 23.54
C TRP A 3 34.22 -22.82 23.01
N LEU A 4 35.50 -22.52 22.84
CA LEU A 4 35.96 -21.26 22.26
C LEU A 4 35.66 -21.20 20.76
N LEU A 5 35.78 -22.33 20.05
CA LEU A 5 35.42 -22.44 18.65
C LEU A 5 33.90 -22.32 18.44
N ALA A 6 33.09 -22.93 19.32
CA ALA A 6 31.64 -22.81 19.29
C ALA A 6 31.16 -21.37 19.56
N PHE A 7 31.74 -20.69 20.55
CA PHE A 7 31.45 -19.29 20.81
C PHE A 7 31.85 -18.38 19.65
N ALA A 8 33.04 -18.59 19.07
CA ALA A 8 33.50 -17.83 17.91
C ALA A 8 32.55 -18.01 16.71
N ALA A 9 32.08 -19.23 16.44
CA ALA A 9 31.12 -19.49 15.36
C ALA A 9 29.77 -18.78 15.58
N ILE A 10 29.24 -18.81 16.81
CA ILE A 10 27.98 -18.12 17.15
C ILE A 10 28.12 -16.60 16.99
N VAL A 11 29.23 -16.03 17.47
CA VAL A 11 29.51 -14.59 17.31
C VAL A 11 29.65 -14.19 15.85
N VAL A 12 30.32 -15.02 15.02
CA VAL A 12 30.44 -14.76 13.58
C VAL A 12 29.09 -14.82 12.88
N VAL A 13 28.24 -15.80 13.19
CA VAL A 13 26.88 -15.92 12.62
C VAL A 13 25.99 -14.73 13.01
N GLN A 14 26.07 -14.27 14.26
CA GLN A 14 25.30 -13.12 14.75
C GLN A 14 25.86 -11.77 14.27
N ALA A 15 27.14 -11.72 13.87
CA ALA A 15 27.80 -10.52 13.35
C ALA A 15 27.65 -10.34 11.84
N ILE A 16 27.03 -11.29 11.11
CA ILE A 16 26.68 -11.10 9.71
C ILE A 16 25.67 -9.95 9.64
N PRO A 17 26.02 -8.80 9.04
CA PRO A 17 25.08 -7.72 8.90
C PRO A 17 23.94 -8.20 8.01
N SER A 18 22.70 -8.07 8.49
CA SER A 18 21.52 -8.21 7.65
C SER A 18 21.56 -7.11 6.60
N SER A 19 22.21 -7.35 5.47
CA SER A 19 22.23 -6.41 4.34
C SER A 19 20.80 -6.27 3.84
N LYS A 20 20.21 -5.09 4.00
CA LYS A 20 18.96 -4.79 3.30
C LYS A 20 19.25 -4.87 1.81
N THR A 21 18.68 -5.87 1.14
CA THR A 21 18.73 -6.00 -0.31
C THR A 21 18.09 -4.74 -0.89
N ARG A 22 18.90 -3.94 -1.60
CA ARG A 22 18.42 -2.74 -2.27
C ARG A 22 18.20 -3.09 -3.73
N PHE A 23 16.95 -3.13 -4.13
CA PHE A 23 16.58 -3.35 -5.52
C PHE A 23 16.35 -2.00 -6.22
N ASP A 24 16.64 -1.94 -7.52
CA ASP A 24 16.18 -0.84 -8.34
C ASP A 24 14.66 -0.94 -8.53
N ILE A 25 14.00 0.23 -8.58
CA ILE A 25 12.53 0.41 -8.50
C ILE A 25 11.75 -0.31 -9.62
N TYR A 26 12.43 -0.74 -10.69
CA TYR A 26 11.85 -1.50 -11.82
C TYR A 26 12.65 -2.76 -12.18
N SER A 27 13.49 -3.25 -11.28
CA SER A 27 14.29 -4.45 -11.54
C SER A 27 13.44 -5.72 -11.55
N ASP A 28 13.80 -6.67 -12.42
CA ASP A 28 13.20 -8.01 -12.39
C ASP A 28 13.53 -8.76 -11.09
N GLN A 29 14.63 -8.38 -10.42
CA GLN A 29 14.99 -8.87 -9.09
C GLN A 29 13.95 -8.49 -8.04
N LEU A 30 13.43 -7.25 -8.06
CA LEU A 30 12.37 -6.83 -7.16
C LEU A 30 11.08 -7.63 -7.39
N ILE A 31 10.73 -7.87 -8.66
CA ILE A 31 9.55 -8.66 -9.03
C ILE A 31 9.70 -10.10 -8.53
N HIS A 32 10.87 -10.71 -8.75
CA HIS A 32 11.17 -12.07 -8.29
C HIS A 32 11.09 -12.17 -6.77
N TYR A 33 11.76 -11.26 -6.06
CA TYR A 33 11.73 -11.21 -4.59
C TYR A 33 10.29 -11.13 -4.06
N VAL A 34 9.46 -10.24 -4.61
CA VAL A 34 8.07 -10.12 -4.16
C VAL A 34 7.32 -11.43 -4.38
N ASN A 35 7.44 -12.03 -5.57
CA ASN A 35 6.64 -13.19 -5.95
C ASN A 35 7.08 -14.50 -5.26
N GLU A 36 8.38 -14.67 -5.02
CA GLU A 36 8.94 -15.97 -4.61
C GLU A 36 9.49 -15.97 -3.18
N GLU A 37 9.97 -14.83 -2.68
CA GLU A 37 10.73 -14.77 -1.42
C GLU A 37 10.02 -14.01 -0.29
N SER A 38 9.23 -13.00 -0.63
CA SER A 38 8.66 -12.08 0.37
C SER A 38 7.47 -12.65 1.16
N GLY A 39 6.85 -13.72 0.66
CA GLY A 39 5.58 -14.24 1.19
C GLY A 39 4.37 -13.34 0.93
N ALA A 40 4.45 -12.44 -0.04
CA ALA A 40 3.36 -11.55 -0.41
C ALA A 40 2.13 -12.32 -0.90
N SER A 41 0.93 -11.89 -0.46
CA SER A 41 -0.35 -12.41 -0.95
C SER A 41 -0.77 -11.86 -2.30
N TRP A 42 0.05 -10.97 -2.89
CA TRP A 42 -0.17 -10.31 -4.17
C TRP A 42 1.00 -10.60 -5.12
N LYS A 43 0.75 -10.51 -6.42
CA LYS A 43 1.78 -10.74 -7.45
C LYS A 43 2.27 -9.43 -8.03
N ALA A 44 3.59 -9.24 -8.07
CA ALA A 44 4.25 -8.16 -8.78
C ALA A 44 4.39 -8.48 -10.26
N ALA A 45 4.24 -7.45 -11.10
CA ALA A 45 4.46 -7.51 -12.54
C ALA A 45 5.01 -6.16 -13.03
N ARG A 46 5.66 -6.18 -14.20
CA ARG A 46 6.16 -4.97 -14.84
C ARG A 46 4.99 -4.09 -15.29
N SER A 47 4.99 -2.84 -14.86
CA SER A 47 3.99 -1.84 -15.28
C SER A 47 4.47 -1.08 -16.50
N THR A 48 3.58 -0.89 -17.48
CA THR A 48 3.80 -0.01 -18.66
C THR A 48 3.27 1.41 -18.43
N ARG A 49 2.63 1.67 -17.28
CA ARG A 49 1.96 2.95 -16.99
C ARG A 49 2.95 4.11 -16.80
N PHE A 50 4.11 3.85 -16.21
CA PHE A 50 5.08 4.89 -15.85
C PHE A 50 6.39 4.68 -16.61
N ASN A 51 6.94 5.77 -17.13
CA ASN A 51 8.18 5.80 -17.91
C ASN A 51 9.41 6.25 -17.10
N SER A 52 9.21 6.86 -15.92
CA SER A 52 10.28 7.25 -15.00
C SER A 52 9.80 7.30 -13.54
N ILE A 53 10.73 7.46 -12.62
CA ILE A 53 10.44 7.67 -11.19
C ILE A 53 9.78 9.05 -10.99
N GLU A 54 10.21 10.06 -11.73
CA GLU A 54 9.65 11.41 -11.70
C GLU A 54 8.19 11.38 -12.15
N HIS A 55 7.89 10.66 -13.22
CA HIS A 55 6.51 10.48 -13.66
C HIS A 55 5.70 9.77 -12.59
N MET A 56 6.19 8.66 -12.00
CA MET A 56 5.50 7.99 -10.88
C MET A 56 5.21 8.95 -9.72
N LYS A 57 6.20 9.75 -9.30
CA LYS A 57 6.06 10.72 -8.19
C LYS A 57 5.00 11.77 -8.46
N GLN A 58 4.81 12.21 -9.71
CA GLN A 58 3.75 13.15 -10.07
C GLN A 58 2.35 12.59 -9.78
N HIS A 59 2.16 11.27 -9.76
CA HIS A 59 0.86 10.66 -9.43
C HIS A 59 0.60 10.57 -7.92
N LEU A 60 1.60 10.82 -7.06
CA LEU A 60 1.51 10.69 -5.58
C LEU A 60 1.28 12.05 -4.90
N GLY A 61 0.19 12.73 -5.26
CA GLY A 61 -0.06 14.12 -4.84
C GLY A 61 -0.72 14.33 -3.47
N ALA A 62 -1.10 13.26 -2.76
CA ALA A 62 -1.76 13.39 -1.46
C ALA A 62 -0.74 13.68 -0.34
N LEU A 63 -1.00 14.73 0.45
CA LEU A 63 -0.20 15.07 1.63
C LEU A 63 -0.82 14.44 2.88
N ALA A 64 0.02 13.77 3.69
CA ALA A 64 -0.42 13.16 4.94
C ALA A 64 -0.73 14.24 5.98
N GLU A 65 -1.91 14.17 6.59
CA GLU A 65 -2.28 15.02 7.72
C GLU A 65 -1.63 14.52 9.01
N THR A 66 -1.29 15.45 9.92
CA THR A 66 -0.87 15.06 11.27
C THR A 66 -2.05 14.50 12.07
N PRO A 67 -1.81 13.69 13.11
CA PRO A 67 -2.86 13.23 14.00
C PRO A 67 -3.70 14.37 14.61
N GLU A 68 -3.10 15.52 14.89
CA GLU A 68 -3.76 16.70 15.45
C GLU A 68 -4.68 17.37 14.42
N GLN A 69 -4.19 17.56 13.18
CA GLN A 69 -4.98 18.09 12.08
C GLN A 69 -6.19 17.20 11.78
N ARG A 70 -5.99 15.88 11.77
CA ARG A 70 -7.07 14.91 11.53
C ARG A 70 -8.15 14.99 12.63
N LYS A 71 -7.74 15.06 13.90
CA LYS A 71 -8.65 15.17 15.05
C LYS A 71 -9.44 16.48 15.06
N SER A 72 -8.80 17.60 14.69
CA SER A 72 -9.47 18.90 14.67
C SER A 72 -10.45 19.05 13.50
N ARG A 73 -10.14 18.47 12.34
CA ARG A 73 -10.96 18.56 11.12
C ARG A 73 -12.10 17.54 11.06
N ARG A 74 -11.93 16.35 11.64
CA ARG A 74 -12.89 15.24 11.52
C ARG A 74 -13.16 14.62 12.90
N PRO A 75 -14.29 14.96 13.55
CA PRO A 75 -14.65 14.32 14.80
C PRO A 75 -14.99 12.84 14.58
N THR A 76 -14.55 11.99 15.50
CA THR A 76 -14.89 10.57 15.47
C THR A 76 -16.35 10.37 15.83
N VAL A 77 -17.14 9.81 14.91
CA VAL A 77 -18.50 9.35 15.19
C VAL A 77 -18.43 7.90 15.69
N LYS A 78 -19.12 7.61 16.80
CA LYS A 78 -19.25 6.26 17.34
C LYS A 78 -20.62 5.70 16.96
N HIS A 79 -20.63 4.50 16.39
CA HIS A 79 -21.85 3.75 16.10
C HIS A 79 -21.96 2.57 17.07
N HIS A 80 -23.15 2.30 17.60
CA HIS A 80 -23.43 1.13 18.42
C HIS A 80 -23.83 -0.04 17.51
N ILE A 81 -22.83 -0.71 16.92
CA ILE A 81 -23.01 -1.85 16.01
C ILE A 81 -22.17 -3.00 16.55
N SER A 82 -22.74 -4.21 16.61
CA SER A 82 -21.97 -5.40 16.94
C SER A 82 -21.18 -5.88 15.73
N ASN A 83 -19.99 -6.44 15.95
CA ASN A 83 -19.22 -7.04 14.86
C ASN A 83 -19.99 -8.18 14.17
N SER A 84 -20.93 -8.84 14.88
CA SER A 84 -21.84 -9.84 14.30
C SER A 84 -22.79 -9.28 13.24
N ASP A 85 -22.99 -7.96 13.24
CA ASP A 85 -23.95 -7.29 12.36
C ASP A 85 -23.30 -6.88 11.03
N LEU A 86 -21.97 -6.99 10.92
CA LEU A 86 -21.22 -6.69 9.71
C LEU A 86 -21.11 -7.93 8.82
N PRO A 87 -21.28 -7.79 7.49
CA PRO A 87 -21.14 -8.91 6.58
C PRO A 87 -19.67 -9.33 6.48
N GLU A 88 -19.44 -10.62 6.23
CA GLU A 88 -18.09 -11.17 5.99
C GLU A 88 -17.42 -10.53 4.77
N SER A 89 -18.21 -10.16 3.75
CA SER A 89 -17.74 -9.44 2.57
C SER A 89 -18.72 -8.36 2.15
N PHE A 90 -18.21 -7.25 1.62
CA PHE A 90 -19.01 -6.12 1.18
C PHE A 90 -18.48 -5.57 -0.14
N ASP A 91 -19.37 -5.31 -1.10
CA ASP A 91 -19.05 -4.65 -2.37
C ASP A 91 -20.08 -3.55 -2.64
N ALA A 92 -19.62 -2.30 -2.58
CA ALA A 92 -20.47 -1.12 -2.78
C ALA A 92 -21.20 -1.14 -4.13
N ARG A 93 -20.59 -1.72 -5.18
CA ARG A 93 -21.19 -1.80 -6.51
C ARG A 93 -22.42 -2.73 -6.52
N LYS A 94 -22.41 -3.75 -5.68
CA LYS A 94 -23.54 -4.68 -5.51
C LYS A 94 -24.62 -4.09 -4.59
N GLN A 95 -24.22 -3.36 -3.56
CA GLN A 95 -25.13 -2.75 -2.60
C GLN A 95 -25.92 -1.57 -3.19
N TRP A 96 -25.28 -0.77 -4.05
CA TRP A 96 -25.88 0.40 -4.69
C TRP A 96 -25.76 0.30 -6.21
N PRO A 97 -26.48 -0.64 -6.85
CA PRO A 97 -26.36 -0.88 -8.29
C PRO A 97 -26.87 0.28 -9.15
N ASN A 98 -27.73 1.14 -8.58
CA ASN A 98 -28.29 2.32 -9.24
C ASN A 98 -27.34 3.54 -9.20
N CYS A 99 -26.14 3.40 -8.63
CA CYS A 99 -25.11 4.41 -8.58
C CYS A 99 -23.95 4.01 -9.51
N PRO A 100 -24.03 4.30 -10.82
CA PRO A 100 -23.01 3.88 -11.79
C PRO A 100 -21.61 4.45 -11.47
N SER A 101 -21.53 5.62 -10.85
CA SER A 101 -20.26 6.24 -10.46
C SER A 101 -19.39 5.38 -9.55
N ILE A 102 -19.99 4.47 -8.75
CA ILE A 102 -19.25 3.57 -7.85
C ILE A 102 -18.39 2.56 -8.62
N SER A 103 -18.78 2.23 -9.85
CA SER A 103 -18.02 1.30 -10.71
C SER A 103 -17.03 2.02 -11.64
N GLU A 104 -17.07 3.35 -11.69
CA GLU A 104 -16.25 4.14 -12.60
C GLU A 104 -14.79 4.22 -12.10
N ILE A 105 -13.84 3.91 -12.99
CA ILE A 105 -12.41 4.08 -12.71
C ILE A 105 -11.92 5.29 -13.49
N ARG A 106 -11.49 6.34 -12.78
CA ARG A 106 -11.05 7.60 -13.41
C ARG A 106 -9.53 7.69 -13.52
N ASP A 107 -9.08 8.46 -14.51
CA ASP A 107 -7.68 8.83 -14.67
C ASP A 107 -7.42 10.21 -14.06
N GLN A 108 -6.35 10.34 -13.27
CA GLN A 108 -5.87 11.62 -12.73
C GLN A 108 -4.95 12.38 -13.69
N SER A 109 -4.63 11.77 -14.85
CA SER A 109 -3.68 12.28 -15.85
C SER A 109 -2.29 12.53 -15.25
N SER A 110 -1.43 13.30 -15.91
CA SER A 110 -0.10 13.70 -15.41
C SER A 110 -0.19 14.78 -14.32
N CYS A 111 -1.06 14.60 -13.34
CA CYS A 111 -1.29 15.55 -12.24
C CYS A 111 -1.41 14.81 -10.91
N GLY A 112 -0.84 15.38 -9.84
CA GLY A 112 -1.00 14.92 -8.46
C GLY A 112 -2.38 15.22 -7.87
N SER A 113 -3.44 15.01 -8.64
CA SER A 113 -4.83 15.38 -8.30
C SER A 113 -5.60 14.29 -7.56
N CYS A 114 -4.96 13.17 -7.21
CA CYS A 114 -5.58 12.02 -6.56
C CYS A 114 -6.39 12.40 -5.31
N TRP A 115 -5.96 13.40 -4.54
CA TRP A 115 -6.67 13.89 -3.35
C TRP A 115 -8.02 14.55 -3.68
N VAL A 116 -8.13 15.22 -4.84
CA VAL A 116 -9.40 15.80 -5.33
C VAL A 116 -10.26 14.73 -5.97
N ARG A 117 -9.65 13.89 -6.83
CA ARG A 117 -10.37 12.85 -7.57
C ARG A 117 -11.04 11.85 -6.62
N ALA A 118 -10.32 11.42 -5.58
CA ALA A 118 -10.85 10.52 -4.55
C ALA A 118 -11.99 11.12 -3.70
N GLU A 119 -12.13 12.45 -3.65
CA GLU A 119 -13.25 13.10 -2.97
C GLU A 119 -14.48 13.12 -3.89
N VAL A 120 -14.31 13.52 -5.15
CA VAL A 120 -15.41 13.58 -6.12
C VAL A 120 -15.96 12.19 -6.45
N GLU A 121 -15.11 11.16 -6.48
CA GLU A 121 -15.52 9.77 -6.73
C GLU A 121 -16.39 9.16 -5.63
N ARG A 122 -16.48 9.79 -4.45
CA ARG A 122 -17.36 9.32 -3.35
C ARG A 122 -18.83 9.64 -3.55
N VAL A 123 -19.15 10.52 -4.50
CA VAL A 123 -20.52 10.98 -4.73
C VAL A 123 -21.22 9.98 -5.67
N CYS A 124 -22.33 9.40 -5.22
CA CYS A 124 -23.24 8.69 -6.11
C CYS A 124 -23.84 9.70 -7.09
N GLN A 125 -23.52 9.53 -8.38
CA GLN A 125 -24.01 10.34 -9.50
C GLN A 125 -24.88 9.47 -10.41
#